data_AF-A0A126R2W1-F1
#
_entry.id   AF-A0A126R2W1-F1
#
_cell.length_a   1.000
_cell.length_b   1.000
_cell.length_c   1.000
_cell.angle_alpha   90.00
_cell.angle_beta   90.00
_cell.angle_gamma   90.00
#
_symmetry.space_group_name_H-M   'P 1'
#
loop_
_entity.id
_entity.type
_entity.pdbx_description
1 polymer ?
#
loop_
_entity_poly.entity_id
_entity_poly.type
_entity_poly.pdbx_seq_one_letter_code
_entity_poly.pdbx_strand_id
1 'polypeptide(L)'
;MSLTEQEQKNIINRLQGYIIVTNHDDPLLEDMDYDNAITIEELELFYHQALLESLGYCYLIDYPTEEIYENGETITRMNQQFQEAVSLWCSGLIWRKYDIRINDNIDESVTIGYGDSLIISAKQLLNPFKNIQFSTW
;
A
#
# COMPACT_ATOMS: atom_id res chain seq x y z
N MET A 1 -1.57 -10.46 10.15
CA MET A 1 -0.93 -10.96 8.92
C MET A 1 0.29 -10.11 8.72
N SER A 2 1.48 -10.70 8.74
CA SER A 2 2.73 -9.94 8.57
C SER A 2 3.05 -9.78 7.09
N LEU A 3 3.61 -8.63 6.73
CA LEU A 3 4.00 -8.31 5.37
C LEU A 3 5.20 -9.16 4.92
N THR A 4 5.13 -9.69 3.70
CA THR A 4 6.27 -10.32 3.04
C THR A 4 7.32 -9.27 2.67
N GLU A 5 8.61 -9.67 2.61
CA GLU A 5 9.70 -8.77 2.20
C GLU A 5 9.46 -8.12 0.82
N GLN A 6 8.79 -8.83 -0.09
CA GLN A 6 8.50 -8.30 -1.42
C GLN A 6 7.45 -7.19 -1.37
N GLU A 7 6.40 -7.34 -0.56
CA GLU A 7 5.39 -6.29 -0.36
C GLU A 7 6.02 -5.05 0.29
N GLN A 8 6.87 -5.26 1.30
CA GLN A 8 7.62 -4.19 1.94
C GLN A 8 8.47 -3.41 0.92
N LYS A 9 9.25 -4.11 0.09
CA LYS A 9 10.04 -3.50 -1.00
C LYS A 9 9.17 -2.73 -2.00
N ASN A 10 8.04 -3.29 -2.39
CA ASN A 10 7.13 -2.64 -3.32
C ASN A 10 6.61 -1.31 -2.75
N ILE A 11 6.20 -1.29 -1.48
CA ILE A 11 5.70 -0.07 -0.82
C ILE A 11 6.80 0.99 -0.73
N ILE A 12 8.01 0.60 -0.30
CA ILE A 12 9.13 1.52 -0.08
C ILE A 12 9.69 2.10 -1.37
N ASN A 13 9.78 1.30 -2.44
CA ASN A 13 10.21 1.81 -3.75
C ASN A 13 9.34 2.96 -4.25
N ARG A 14 8.07 3.03 -3.83
CA ARG A 14 7.14 4.12 -4.17
C ARG A 14 7.25 5.33 -3.24
N LEU A 15 7.93 5.22 -2.11
CA LEU A 15 8.13 6.29 -1.13
C LEU A 15 9.39 7.11 -1.39
N GLN A 16 10.18 6.77 -2.43
CA GLN A 16 11.30 7.56 -2.98
C GLN A 16 12.20 8.23 -1.93
N GLY A 17 13.16 7.48 -1.37
CA GLY A 17 14.12 7.98 -0.38
C GLY A 17 13.78 7.59 1.06
N TYR A 18 12.62 6.97 1.26
CA TYR A 18 12.27 6.35 2.54
C TYR A 18 12.90 4.97 2.72
N ILE A 19 13.18 4.63 3.98
CA ILE A 19 13.76 3.36 4.40
C ILE A 19 12.86 2.68 5.44
N ILE A 20 12.96 1.35 5.54
CA ILE A 20 12.37 0.59 6.64
C ILE A 20 13.39 0.45 7.75
N VAL A 21 12.99 0.79 8.97
CA VAL A 21 13.79 0.57 10.17
C VAL A 21 13.05 -0.34 11.15
N THR A 22 13.79 -1.10 11.95
CA THR A 22 13.21 -1.94 13.02
C THR A 22 12.82 -1.11 14.24
N ASN A 23 13.56 -0.05 14.52
CA ASN A 23 13.27 0.93 15.56
C ASN A 23 13.95 2.27 15.19
N HIS A 24 13.35 3.39 15.56
CA HIS A 24 13.97 4.72 15.45
C HIS A 24 15.18 4.89 16.38
N ASP A 25 15.33 4.05 17.41
CA ASP A 25 16.40 4.16 18.40
C ASP A 25 17.69 3.35 18.08
N ASP A 26 17.85 2.79 16.87
CA ASP A 26 19.06 2.00 16.54
C ASP A 26 20.29 2.91 16.33
N PRO A 27 21.37 2.76 17.13
CA PRO A 27 22.56 3.61 17.04
C PRO A 27 23.38 3.42 15.75
N LEU A 28 23.11 2.37 14.95
CA LEU A 28 23.70 2.21 13.61
C LEU A 28 23.05 3.13 12.56
N LEU A 29 21.97 3.83 12.91
CA LEU A 29 21.22 4.75 12.05
C LEU A 29 21.64 6.22 12.24
N GLU A 30 22.63 6.55 13.09
CA GLU A 30 23.06 7.94 13.39
C GLU A 30 23.51 8.76 12.16
N ASP A 31 23.87 8.11 11.05
CA ASP A 31 24.25 8.75 9.78
C ASP A 31 23.11 8.76 8.72
N MET A 32 21.91 8.26 9.04
CA MET A 32 20.76 8.20 8.14
C MET A 32 19.80 9.38 8.39
N ASP A 33 19.27 9.94 7.31
CA ASP A 33 18.32 11.06 7.35
C ASP A 33 16.97 10.56 7.92
N TYR A 34 16.80 10.64 9.25
CA TYR A 34 15.65 10.11 10.00
C TYR A 34 14.30 10.70 9.58
N ASP A 35 14.31 11.84 8.88
CA ASP A 35 13.10 12.46 8.35
C ASP A 35 12.37 11.55 7.33
N ASN A 36 13.06 10.51 6.82
CA ASN A 36 12.52 9.56 5.85
C ASN A 36 12.55 8.08 6.34
N ALA A 37 12.34 7.83 7.63
CA ALA A 37 12.29 6.47 8.17
C ALA A 37 10.85 6.04 8.54
N ILE A 38 10.48 4.80 8.22
CA ILE A 38 9.22 4.17 8.64
C ILE A 38 9.53 2.87 9.36
N THR A 39 8.94 2.65 10.53
CA THR A 39 9.11 1.39 11.24
C THR A 39 8.34 0.25 10.57
N ILE A 40 8.79 -1.00 10.75
CA ILE A 40 8.03 -2.19 10.30
C ILE A 40 6.62 -2.20 10.92
N GLU A 41 6.50 -1.83 12.20
CA GLU A 41 5.21 -1.79 12.89
C GLU A 41 4.26 -0.76 12.26
N GLU A 42 4.74 0.45 11.97
CA GLU A 42 3.94 1.46 11.26
C GLU A 42 3.56 0.98 9.86
N LEU A 43 4.48 0.35 9.13
CA LEU A 43 4.22 -0.18 7.80
C LEU A 43 3.11 -1.25 7.83
N GLU A 44 3.14 -2.15 8.81
CA GLU A 44 2.09 -3.17 9.01
C GLU A 44 0.74 -2.53 9.37
N LEU A 45 0.73 -1.49 10.21
CA LEU A 45 -0.49 -0.74 10.55
C LEU A 45 -1.11 -0.07 9.31
N PHE A 46 -0.30 0.61 8.50
CA PHE A 46 -0.77 1.23 7.26
C PHE A 46 -1.27 0.19 6.25
N TYR A 47 -0.59 -0.95 6.14
CA TYR A 47 -1.01 -2.01 5.24
C TYR A 47 -2.33 -2.64 5.69
N HIS A 48 -2.51 -2.85 6.99
CA HIS A 48 -3.79 -3.34 7.52
C HIS A 48 -4.93 -2.35 7.24
N GLN A 49 -4.69 -1.05 7.45
CA GLN A 49 -5.67 -0.03 7.11
C GLN A 49 -5.99 -0.02 5.60
N ALA A 50 -4.97 -0.09 4.75
CA ALA A 50 -5.15 -0.15 3.29
C ALA A 50 -5.95 -1.38 2.85
N LEU A 51 -5.75 -2.53 3.51
CA LEU A 51 -6.51 -3.74 3.25
C LEU A 51 -8.01 -3.54 3.58
N LEU A 52 -8.31 -2.97 4.75
CA LEU A 52 -9.68 -2.67 5.16
C LEU A 52 -10.37 -1.68 4.23
N GLU A 53 -9.67 -0.61 3.84
CA GLU A 53 -10.17 0.39 2.88
C GLU A 53 -10.42 -0.24 1.50
N SER A 54 -9.55 -1.16 1.06
CA SER A 54 -9.70 -1.88 -0.21
C SER A 54 -10.91 -2.81 -0.19
N LEU A 55 -11.11 -3.55 0.90
CA LEU A 55 -12.29 -4.41 1.10
C LEU A 55 -13.58 -3.57 1.14
N GLY A 56 -13.57 -2.46 1.86
CA GLY A 56 -14.68 -1.52 1.95
C GLY A 56 -15.03 -0.91 0.58
N TYR A 57 -14.03 -0.51 -0.20
CA TYR A 57 -14.21 0.01 -1.56
C TYR A 57 -14.86 -1.01 -2.51
N CYS A 58 -14.51 -2.30 -2.35
CA CYS A 58 -15.05 -3.39 -3.16
C CYS A 58 -16.37 -3.97 -2.65
N TYR A 59 -16.82 -3.58 -1.44
CA TYR A 59 -17.94 -4.20 -0.73
C TYR A 59 -17.75 -5.72 -0.50
N LEU A 60 -16.54 -6.10 -0.08
CA LEU A 60 -16.17 -7.48 0.20
C LEU A 60 -16.04 -7.72 1.70
N ILE A 61 -16.40 -8.94 2.13
CA ILE A 61 -16.21 -9.40 3.52
C ILE A 61 -14.80 -9.96 3.70
N ASP A 62 -14.25 -10.57 2.65
CA ASP A 62 -12.91 -11.16 2.65
C ASP A 62 -12.20 -10.86 1.32
N TYR A 63 -10.87 -10.93 1.32
CA TYR A 63 -10.07 -10.62 0.14
C TYR A 63 -10.16 -11.75 -0.91
N PRO A 64 -10.18 -11.41 -2.21
CA PRO A 64 -10.12 -12.41 -3.28
C PRO A 64 -8.83 -13.22 -3.19
N THR A 65 -8.95 -14.54 -3.37
CA THR A 65 -7.81 -15.46 -3.42
C THR A 65 -7.62 -16.07 -4.80
N GLU A 66 -6.42 -16.57 -5.06
CA GLU A 66 -6.06 -17.33 -6.25
C GLU A 66 -5.31 -18.60 -5.83
N GLU A 67 -5.47 -19.66 -6.62
CA GLU A 67 -4.70 -20.89 -6.50
C GLU A 67 -3.54 -20.85 -7.49
N ILE A 68 -2.33 -21.07 -6.99
CA ILE A 68 -1.12 -21.18 -7.81
C ILE A 68 -0.46 -22.54 -7.59
N TYR A 69 0.21 -23.04 -8.62
CA TYR A 69 0.99 -24.27 -8.54
C TYR A 69 2.47 -23.93 -8.46
N GLU A 70 3.10 -24.18 -7.32
CA GLU A 70 4.50 -23.86 -7.04
C GLU A 70 5.17 -25.05 -6.37
N ASN A 71 6.38 -25.42 -6.83
CA ASN A 71 7.17 -26.53 -6.27
C ASN A 71 6.45 -27.88 -6.15
N GLY A 72 5.42 -28.13 -6.98
CA GLY A 72 4.65 -29.37 -6.94
C GLY A 72 3.42 -29.36 -6.04
N GLU A 73 3.12 -28.22 -5.41
CA GLU A 73 1.99 -28.05 -4.49
C GLU A 73 1.05 -26.95 -4.98
N THR A 74 -0.23 -27.08 -4.62
CA THR A 74 -1.23 -26.01 -4.85
C THR A 74 -1.30 -25.13 -3.61
N ILE A 75 -1.05 -23.84 -3.78
CA ILE A 75 -1.05 -22.84 -2.72
C ILE A 75 -2.17 -21.85 -3.00
N THR A 76 -3.02 -21.59 -2.00
CA THR A 76 -4.02 -20.53 -2.05
C THR A 76 -3.43 -19.26 -1.42
N ARG A 77 -3.41 -18.16 -2.16
CA ARG A 77 -2.92 -16.86 -1.68
C ARG A 77 -3.86 -15.73 -2.08
N MET A 78 -3.64 -14.54 -1.54
CA MET A 78 -4.35 -13.34 -1.99
C MET A 78 -4.11 -13.14 -3.49
N ASN A 79 -5.15 -12.75 -4.22
CA ASN A 79 -5.03 -12.45 -5.64
C ASN A 79 -3.98 -11.35 -5.87
N GLN A 80 -3.06 -11.59 -6.82
CA GLN A 80 -1.91 -10.72 -7.02
C GLN A 80 -2.30 -9.27 -7.38
N GLN A 81 -3.36 -9.09 -8.18
CA GLN A 81 -3.86 -7.77 -8.55
C GLN A 81 -4.47 -7.04 -7.35
N PHE A 82 -5.20 -7.76 -6.50
CA PHE A 82 -5.75 -7.20 -5.27
C PHE A 82 -4.64 -6.80 -4.30
N GLN A 83 -3.64 -7.65 -4.11
CA GLN A 83 -2.47 -7.39 -3.28
C GLN A 83 -1.67 -6.15 -3.72
N GLU A 84 -1.47 -5.98 -5.03
CA GLU A 84 -0.82 -4.80 -5.59
C GLU A 84 -1.65 -3.54 -5.35
N ALA A 85 -2.98 -3.63 -5.45
CA ALA A 85 -3.86 -2.51 -5.16
C ALA A 85 -3.80 -2.10 -3.68
N VAL A 86 -3.77 -3.06 -2.75
CA VAL A 86 -3.57 -2.80 -1.31
C VAL A 86 -2.23 -2.13 -1.08
N SER A 87 -1.16 -2.59 -1.76
CA SER A 87 0.18 -2.00 -1.66
C SER A 87 0.22 -0.54 -2.14
N LEU A 88 -0.43 -0.23 -3.27
CA LEU A 88 -0.56 1.14 -3.78
C LEU A 88 -1.33 2.04 -2.81
N TRP A 89 -2.43 1.53 -2.25
CA TRP A 89 -3.23 2.28 -1.29
C TRP A 89 -2.43 2.55 -0.01
N CYS A 90 -1.70 1.55 0.49
CA CYS A 90 -0.79 1.68 1.64
C CYS A 90 0.26 2.77 1.39
N SER A 91 0.97 2.73 0.26
CA SER A 91 1.91 3.77 -0.12
C SER A 91 1.24 5.15 -0.12
N GLY A 92 0.03 5.27 -0.68
CA GLY A 92 -0.71 6.54 -0.69
C GLY A 92 -1.10 7.07 0.70
N LEU A 93 -1.44 6.19 1.64
CA LEU A 93 -1.71 6.58 3.04
C LEU A 93 -0.45 7.10 3.73
N ILE A 94 0.69 6.44 3.51
CA ILE A 94 1.98 6.86 4.06
C ILE A 94 2.39 8.22 3.48
N TRP A 95 2.30 8.39 2.16
CA TRP A 95 2.55 9.68 1.49
C TRP A 95 1.74 10.82 2.12
N ARG A 96 0.44 10.59 2.37
CA ARG A 96 -0.43 11.59 3.02
C ARG A 96 -0.08 11.84 4.48
N LYS A 97 0.34 10.81 5.22
CA LYS A 97 0.70 10.94 6.64
C LYS A 97 1.93 11.81 6.84
N TYR A 98 2.97 11.57 6.06
CA TYR A 98 4.25 12.26 6.20
C TYR A 98 4.35 13.50 5.29
N ASP A 99 3.26 13.86 4.60
CA ASP A 99 3.21 14.94 3.59
C ASP A 99 4.45 14.91 2.70
N ILE A 100 4.80 13.72 2.20
CA ILE A 100 5.99 13.58 1.38
C ILE A 100 5.72 14.43 0.13
N ARG A 101 6.55 15.42 -0.12
CA ARG A 101 6.45 16.29 -1.31
C ARG A 101 7.61 15.98 -2.22
N ILE A 102 7.32 15.51 -3.43
CA ILE A 102 8.34 15.47 -4.48
C ILE A 102 8.51 16.92 -4.93
N ASN A 103 9.49 17.63 -4.37
CA ASN A 103 10.00 18.91 -4.84
C ASN A 103 8.93 19.92 -5.31
N ASP A 104 8.57 20.86 -4.43
CA ASP A 104 7.57 21.93 -4.56
C ASP A 104 7.85 22.95 -5.69
N ASN A 105 8.03 22.50 -6.95
CA ASN A 105 8.21 23.35 -8.12
C ASN A 105 6.98 23.39 -9.04
N ILE A 106 5.80 22.96 -8.58
CA ILE A 106 4.59 22.95 -9.42
C ILE A 106 3.45 23.66 -8.71
N ASP A 107 3.35 24.96 -9.06
CA ASP A 107 2.15 25.77 -9.33
C ASP A 107 0.87 25.56 -8.50
N GLU A 108 0.29 26.68 -8.04
CA GLU A 108 -0.85 26.85 -7.13
C GLU A 108 -2.24 26.38 -7.67
N SER A 109 -2.27 25.30 -8.46
CA SER A 109 -3.53 24.60 -8.73
C SER A 109 -3.80 23.56 -7.63
N VAL A 110 -5.05 23.13 -7.45
CA VAL A 110 -5.39 22.02 -6.54
C VAL A 110 -4.78 20.74 -7.12
N THR A 111 -3.49 20.56 -6.89
CA THR A 111 -2.68 19.48 -7.45
C THR A 111 -2.99 18.23 -6.63
N ILE A 112 -3.60 17.23 -7.28
CA ILE A 112 -3.75 15.88 -6.72
C ILE A 112 -2.35 15.44 -6.29
N GLY A 113 -2.14 15.27 -4.98
CA GLY A 113 -0.83 14.89 -4.45
C GLY A 113 -0.45 13.50 -4.97
N TYR A 114 0.85 13.19 -5.03
CA TYR A 114 1.28 11.86 -5.50
C TYR A 114 0.65 10.72 -4.68
N GLY A 115 0.50 10.90 -3.35
CA GLY A 115 -0.25 9.96 -2.51
C GLY A 115 -1.71 9.74 -2.93
N ASP A 116 -2.39 10.79 -3.40
CA ASP A 116 -3.75 10.68 -3.95
C ASP A 116 -3.77 9.91 -5.26
N SER A 117 -2.76 10.14 -6.12
CA SER A 117 -2.62 9.43 -7.40
C SER A 117 -2.43 7.92 -7.21
N LEU A 118 -1.70 7.52 -6.15
CA LEU A 118 -1.52 6.12 -5.77
C LEU A 118 -2.85 5.48 -5.32
N ILE A 119 -3.64 6.19 -4.51
CA ILE A 119 -4.97 5.71 -4.07
C ILE A 119 -5.95 5.62 -5.26
N ILE A 120 -5.90 6.57 -6.20
CA ILE A 120 -6.71 6.51 -7.43
C ILE A 120 -6.32 5.28 -8.25
N SER A 121 -5.03 5.01 -8.40
CA SER A 121 -4.50 3.85 -9.13
C SER A 121 -4.91 2.53 -8.45
N ALA A 122 -4.85 2.48 -7.12
CA ALA A 122 -5.36 1.35 -6.34
C ALA A 122 -6.85 1.10 -6.61
N LYS A 123 -7.69 2.14 -6.56
CA LYS A 123 -9.13 2.04 -6.88
C LYS A 123 -9.40 1.54 -8.29
N GLN A 124 -8.57 1.93 -9.27
CA GLN A 124 -8.69 1.44 -10.65
C GLN A 124 -8.42 -0.06 -10.73
N LEU A 125 -7.36 -0.56 -10.05
CA LEU A 125 -7.05 -1.99 -9.97
C LEU A 125 -8.12 -2.78 -9.20
N LEU A 126 -8.78 -2.15 -8.24
CA LEU A 126 -9.84 -2.78 -7.44
C LEU A 126 -11.19 -2.87 -8.16
N ASN A 127 -11.43 -2.08 -9.21
CA ASN A 127 -12.72 -2.03 -9.91
C ASN A 127 -13.28 -3.39 -10.35
N PRO A 128 -12.48 -4.34 -10.88
CA PRO A 128 -12.99 -5.67 -11.26
C PRO A 128 -13.54 -6.48 -10.09
N PHE A 129 -13.14 -6.18 -8.85
CA PHE A 129 -13.58 -6.89 -7.65
C PHE A 129 -14.79 -6.25 -6.96
N LYS A 130 -15.28 -5.11 -7.47
CA LYS A 130 -16.46 -4.45 -6.92
C LYS A 130 -17.67 -5.36 -7.08
N ASN A 131 -18.29 -5.70 -5.96
CA ASN A 131 -19.56 -6.40 -5.96
C ASN A 131 -20.67 -5.40 -6.29
N ILE A 132 -20.86 -5.11 -7.58
CA ILE A 132 -21.95 -4.25 -8.05
C ILE A 132 -23.25 -5.05 -7.90
N GLN A 133 -23.92 -4.93 -6.77
CA GLN A 133 -25.31 -5.34 -6.66
C GLN A 133 -26.14 -4.45 -7.59
N PHE A 134 -26.33 -4.88 -8.84
CA PHE A 134 -27.49 -4.45 -9.61
C PHE A 134 -28.72 -5.05 -8.94
N SER A 135 -29.32 -4.29 -8.02
CA SER A 135 -30.65 -4.60 -7.52
C SER A 135 -31.64 -4.37 -8.66
N THR A 136 -31.92 -5.42 -9.42
CA THR A 136 -33.15 -5.49 -10.21
C THR A 136 -34.29 -5.72 -9.22
N TRP A 137 -34.99 -4.64 -8.88
CA TRP A 137 -36.36 -4.68 -8.36
C TRP A 137 -37.32 -4.39 -9.51
#